data_AF-A0A7C9HIV0-F1
#
_entry.id   AF-A0A7C9HIV0-F1
#
_cell.length_a   1.000
_cell.length_b   1.000
_cell.length_c   1.000
_cell.angle_alpha   90.00
_cell.angle_beta   90.00
_cell.angle_gamma   90.00
#
_symmetry.space_group_name_H-M   'P 1'
#
loop_
_entity.id
_entity.type
_entity.pdbx_description
1 polymer ?
#
loop_
_entity_poly.entity_id
_entity_poly.type
_entity_poly.pdbx_seq_one_letter_code
_entity_poly.pdbx_strand_id
1 'polypeptide(L)'
;MGTVYGIVHQVQNGRIDLDIARQNVNEEALHWSSRDLPNLGYFASTGSGHAQLPISSACVRITLLPKTAAWWWGLPSSKRIVASVTEEWLTDDATSRRMRATRSSGSTLELAMRRELTLAGLRYRLQFRPEPDMRHRADFVFIRPRVIVDLRGCYWHGCEAHCIPPKRNAPRWQEKFAHNRARDRRIVKELESRGWTVIVVWEHDDLRVAASVVARVVRNRRTRAANRGSGRRSSFEA
;
A
#
# COMPACT_ATOMS: atom_id res chain seq x y z
N MET A 1 1.30 0.08 -17.50
CA MET A 1 2.76 0.24 -17.62
C MET A 1 3.07 0.26 -19.11
N GLY A 2 3.36 1.42 -19.67
CA GLY A 2 3.71 1.56 -21.09
C GLY A 2 5.22 1.60 -21.24
N THR A 3 5.78 0.74 -22.08
CA THR A 3 7.20 0.80 -22.47
C THR A 3 7.27 1.63 -23.74
N VAL A 4 8.05 2.72 -23.72
CA VAL A 4 8.30 3.53 -24.92
C VAL A 4 9.70 3.22 -25.42
N TYR A 5 9.82 2.98 -26.72
CA TYR A 5 11.07 2.71 -27.41
C TYR A 5 11.50 3.94 -28.21
N GLY A 6 12.78 4.30 -28.17
CA GLY A 6 13.33 5.45 -28.89
C GLY A 6 14.79 5.26 -29.31
N ILE A 7 15.22 6.02 -30.32
CA ILE A 7 16.61 6.02 -30.80
C ILE A 7 17.38 7.11 -30.04
N VAL A 8 18.45 6.74 -29.34
CA VAL A 8 19.32 7.72 -28.66
C VAL A 8 20.39 8.21 -29.62
N HIS A 9 20.44 9.53 -29.82
CA HIS A 9 21.44 10.16 -30.69
C HIS A 9 22.69 10.63 -29.92
N GLN A 10 22.52 11.20 -28.71
CA GLN A 10 23.63 11.74 -27.91
C GLN A 10 23.29 11.74 -26.41
N VAL A 11 24.32 11.51 -25.57
CA VAL A 11 24.24 11.62 -24.11
C VAL A 11 25.32 12.59 -23.64
N GLN A 12 24.93 13.74 -23.08
CA GLN A 12 25.86 14.73 -22.51
C GLN A 12 25.27 15.35 -21.24
N ASN A 13 26.08 15.53 -20.19
CA ASN A 13 25.71 16.25 -18.96
C ASN A 13 24.36 15.86 -18.35
N GLY A 14 24.04 14.55 -18.29
CA GLY A 14 22.77 14.06 -17.74
C GLY A 14 21.52 14.35 -18.59
N ARG A 15 21.70 14.78 -19.85
CA ARG A 15 20.66 14.92 -20.88
C ARG A 15 20.77 13.81 -21.91
N ILE A 16 19.62 13.39 -22.43
CA ILE A 16 19.51 12.32 -23.42
C ILE A 16 18.56 12.81 -24.51
N ASP A 17 19.10 12.97 -25.73
CA ASP A 17 18.30 13.28 -26.92
C ASP A 17 17.77 11.99 -27.53
N LEU A 18 16.44 11.85 -27.52
CA LEU A 18 15.69 10.73 -28.08
C LEU A 18 14.90 11.17 -29.31
N ASP A 19 15.07 10.47 -30.42
CA ASP A 19 14.19 10.58 -31.59
C ASP A 19 13.16 9.44 -31.51
N ILE A 20 11.91 9.78 -31.20
CA ILE A 20 10.82 8.82 -31.06
C ILE A 20 10.14 8.66 -32.42
N ALA A 21 10.56 7.67 -33.20
CA ALA A 21 9.88 7.31 -34.43
C ALA A 21 8.57 6.55 -34.09
N ARG A 22 7.40 7.17 -34.36
CA ARG A 22 6.10 6.49 -34.34
C ARG A 22 6.08 5.42 -35.44
N GLN A 23 6.24 4.14 -35.10
CA GLN A 23 5.79 3.05 -35.97
C GLN A 23 5.14 1.93 -35.15
N ASN A 24 3.91 1.60 -35.55
CA ASN A 24 3.09 0.47 -35.12
C ASN A 24 2.65 0.43 -33.65
N VAL A 25 1.81 1.39 -33.26
CA VAL A 25 0.88 1.21 -32.13
C VAL A 25 -0.50 0.96 -32.73
N ASN A 26 -1.12 -0.19 -32.43
CA ASN A 26 -2.51 -0.46 -32.85
C ASN A 26 -3.41 0.69 -32.40
N GLU A 27 -4.26 1.20 -33.30
CA GLU A 27 -5.07 2.41 -33.09
C GLU A 27 -6.01 2.34 -31.86
N GLU A 28 -6.30 1.14 -31.34
CA GLU A 28 -7.11 0.96 -30.13
C GLU A 28 -6.43 1.38 -28.81
N ALA A 29 -5.13 1.67 -28.80
CA ALA A 29 -4.43 2.21 -27.63
C ALA A 29 -4.55 3.76 -27.50
N LEU A 30 -5.24 4.43 -28.44
CA LEU A 30 -5.30 5.89 -28.58
C LEU A 30 -6.53 6.54 -27.91
N HIS A 31 -6.84 6.16 -26.67
CA HIS A 31 -7.69 6.98 -25.80
C HIS A 31 -6.95 7.37 -24.52
N TRP A 32 -5.94 8.22 -24.71
CA TRP A 32 -5.46 9.14 -23.68
C TRP A 32 -5.77 10.54 -24.19
N SER A 33 -6.84 11.11 -23.64
CA SER A 33 -7.27 12.49 -23.91
C SER A 33 -6.25 13.45 -23.31
N SER A 34 -6.14 14.66 -23.86
CA SER A 34 -5.29 15.77 -23.39
C SER A 34 -5.51 16.20 -21.93
N ARG A 35 -6.38 15.52 -21.18
CA ARG A 35 -6.63 15.71 -19.74
C ARG A 35 -5.80 14.80 -18.83
N ASP A 36 -5.19 13.73 -19.37
CA ASP A 36 -4.56 12.67 -18.55
C ASP A 36 -3.03 12.82 -18.36
N LEU A 37 -2.42 13.84 -18.99
CA LEU A 37 -1.01 14.21 -18.82
C LEU A 37 -0.89 15.75 -18.88
N PRO A 38 -0.97 16.48 -17.75
CA PRO A 38 -1.18 17.92 -17.79
C PRO A 38 0.01 18.76 -18.29
N ASN A 39 1.13 18.17 -18.74
CA ASN A 39 2.32 18.94 -19.13
C ASN A 39 3.08 18.40 -20.37
N LEU A 40 2.51 17.51 -21.18
CA LEU A 40 3.10 17.21 -22.49
C LEU A 40 2.45 18.12 -23.54
N GLY A 41 3.15 19.19 -23.89
CA GLY A 41 2.77 20.09 -24.98
C GLY A 41 2.53 19.31 -26.27
N TYR A 42 1.37 19.56 -26.87
CA TYR A 42 0.98 19.06 -28.18
C TYR A 42 1.93 19.63 -29.24
N PHE A 43 2.69 18.78 -29.94
CA PHE A 43 3.46 19.17 -31.12
C PHE A 43 3.05 18.27 -32.29
N ALA A 44 2.15 18.80 -33.11
CA ALA A 44 1.83 18.29 -34.43
C ALA A 44 2.50 19.20 -35.46
N SER A 45 3.61 18.76 -36.04
CA SER A 45 3.99 19.06 -37.42
C SER A 45 5.26 18.28 -37.75
N THR A 46 5.23 17.63 -38.92
CA THR A 46 6.36 17.07 -39.66
C THR A 46 7.68 17.79 -39.40
N GLY A 47 8.56 17.18 -38.61
CA GLY A 47 9.88 17.73 -38.30
C GLY A 47 10.49 16.98 -37.13
N SER A 48 11.74 16.55 -37.28
CA SER A 48 12.61 16.08 -36.21
C SER A 48 12.42 16.94 -34.95
N GLY A 49 11.95 16.33 -33.86
CA GLY A 49 11.56 17.04 -32.65
C GLY A 49 12.43 16.63 -31.46
N HIS A 50 12.88 17.62 -30.69
CA HIS A 50 13.58 17.42 -29.43
C HIS A 50 12.57 17.31 -28.27
N ALA A 51 12.64 16.24 -27.47
CA ALA A 51 11.82 16.10 -26.26
C ALA A 51 12.68 16.29 -25.00
N GLN A 52 12.34 17.29 -24.19
CA GLN A 52 13.04 17.57 -22.94
C GLN A 52 12.21 17.09 -21.76
N LEU A 53 12.61 15.99 -21.13
CA LEU A 53 11.90 15.45 -19.97
C LEU A 53 12.27 16.25 -18.70
N PRO A 54 11.31 16.93 -18.03
CA PRO A 54 11.56 17.50 -16.73
C PRO A 54 11.69 16.37 -15.70
N ILE A 55 12.80 16.33 -14.96
CA ILE A 55 13.02 15.37 -13.87
C ILE A 55 12.20 15.82 -12.65
N SER A 56 10.87 15.81 -12.74
CA SER A 56 10.02 15.82 -11.56
C SER A 56 9.69 14.38 -11.19
N SER A 57 10.42 13.86 -10.21
CA SER A 57 10.09 12.65 -9.42
C SER A 57 10.20 11.26 -10.07
N ALA A 58 10.43 11.13 -11.38
CA ALA A 58 10.71 9.85 -12.03
C ALA A 58 12.22 9.73 -12.36
N CYS A 59 12.89 8.73 -11.78
CA CYS A 59 14.20 8.32 -12.29
C CYS A 59 13.96 7.40 -13.48
N VAL A 60 14.37 7.85 -14.66
CA VAL A 60 14.30 7.05 -15.88
C VAL A 60 15.53 6.15 -15.93
N ARG A 61 15.34 4.82 -15.98
CA ARG A 61 16.43 3.90 -16.36
C ARG A 61 16.43 3.79 -17.87
N ILE A 62 17.60 4.05 -18.45
CA ILE A 62 17.84 3.85 -19.88
C ILE A 62 18.75 2.64 -20.05
N THR A 63 18.20 1.61 -20.68
CA THR A 63 18.96 0.41 -21.02
C THR A 63 19.36 0.50 -22.47
N LEU A 64 20.66 0.55 -22.74
CA LEU A 64 21.18 0.52 -24.10
C LEU A 64 21.19 -0.95 -24.57
N LEU A 65 20.42 -1.25 -25.61
CA LEU A 65 20.39 -2.60 -26.19
C LEU A 65 21.55 -2.78 -27.19
N PRO A 66 22.19 -3.97 -27.21
CA PRO A 66 23.20 -4.27 -28.21
C PRO A 66 22.58 -4.26 -29.62
N LYS A 67 23.37 -3.87 -30.63
CA LYS A 67 22.91 -3.73 -32.02
C LYS A 67 22.22 -4.98 -32.59
N THR A 68 22.57 -6.16 -32.09
CA THR A 68 21.98 -7.45 -32.46
C THR A 68 20.52 -7.60 -32.02
N ALA A 69 20.11 -6.90 -30.95
CA ALA A 69 18.72 -6.87 -30.50
C ALA A 69 17.82 -6.07 -31.47
N ALA A 70 18.36 -5.05 -32.15
CA ALA A 70 17.62 -4.23 -33.12
C ALA A 70 17.10 -5.04 -34.32
N TRP A 71 17.78 -6.15 -34.65
CA TRP A 71 17.41 -7.06 -35.75
C TRP A 71 16.11 -7.83 -35.46
N TRP A 72 15.84 -8.17 -34.19
CA TRP A 72 14.61 -8.83 -33.76
C TRP A 72 13.36 -7.93 -33.91
N TRP A 73 13.57 -6.62 -34.09
CA TRP A 73 12.50 -5.61 -34.19
C TRP A 73 12.44 -4.92 -35.56
N GLY A 74 13.18 -5.43 -36.57
CA GLY A 74 13.12 -4.92 -37.95
C GLY A 74 13.75 -3.53 -38.17
N LEU A 75 14.64 -3.07 -37.28
CA LEU A 75 15.27 -1.76 -37.39
C LEU A 75 16.55 -1.80 -38.26
N PRO A 76 16.84 -0.77 -39.07
CA PRO A 76 17.99 -0.75 -39.97
C PRO A 76 19.33 -0.80 -39.21
N SER A 77 20.27 -1.58 -39.74
CA SER A 77 21.56 -1.95 -39.13
C SER A 77 22.57 -0.80 -38.96
N SER A 78 22.22 0.42 -39.39
CA SER A 78 23.08 1.60 -39.33
C SER A 78 23.06 2.25 -37.93
N LYS A 79 23.98 1.79 -37.06
CA LYS A 79 24.45 2.51 -35.85
C LYS A 79 23.37 3.26 -35.02
N ARG A 80 22.30 2.61 -34.58
CA ARG A 80 21.35 3.23 -33.64
C ARG A 80 21.31 2.46 -32.33
N ILE A 81 21.56 3.15 -31.22
CA ILE A 81 21.39 2.59 -29.89
C ILE A 81 19.90 2.68 -29.57
N VAL A 82 19.26 1.52 -29.45
CA VAL A 82 17.87 1.44 -29.00
C VAL A 82 17.90 1.53 -27.48
N ALA A 83 17.25 2.56 -26.93
CA ALA A 83 17.00 2.66 -25.52
C ALA A 83 15.55 2.30 -25.22
N SER A 84 15.34 1.47 -24.20
CA SER A 84 14.07 1.46 -23.50
C SER A 84 14.16 2.45 -22.34
N VAL A 85 13.21 3.38 -22.30
CA VAL A 85 12.97 4.23 -21.14
C VAL A 85 11.94 3.51 -20.29
N THR A 86 12.35 3.03 -19.12
CA THR A 86 11.43 2.56 -18.11
C THR A 86 11.40 3.56 -16.96
N GLU A 87 10.18 3.87 -16.50
CA GLU A 87 10.01 4.53 -15.22
C GLU A 87 10.48 3.57 -14.12
N GLU A 88 11.64 3.83 -13.54
CA GLU A 88 12.16 3.03 -12.45
C GLU A 88 12.05 3.81 -11.14
N TRP A 89 11.29 3.24 -10.22
CA TRP A 89 11.13 3.76 -8.87
C TRP A 89 12.38 3.45 -8.03
N LEU A 90 13.44 4.24 -8.21
CA LEU A 90 14.68 4.07 -7.45
C LEU A 90 14.47 4.35 -5.96
N THR A 91 14.70 3.34 -5.14
CA THR A 91 14.80 3.46 -3.67
C THR A 91 16.28 3.39 -3.30
N ASP A 92 16.74 4.27 -2.42
CA ASP A 92 18.12 4.20 -1.92
C ASP A 92 18.33 2.96 -1.05
N ASP A 93 19.56 2.46 -0.98
CA ASP A 93 19.86 1.23 -0.26
C ASP A 93 19.55 1.32 1.25
N ALA A 94 19.72 2.49 1.86
CA ALA A 94 19.40 2.69 3.28
C ALA A 94 17.89 2.57 3.54
N THR A 95 17.05 3.17 2.69
CA THR A 95 15.59 3.02 2.73
C THR A 95 15.19 1.57 2.46
N SER A 96 15.81 0.93 1.47
CA SER A 96 15.55 -0.47 1.13
C SER A 96 15.85 -1.41 2.29
N ARG A 97 17.00 -1.23 2.98
CA ARG A 97 17.36 -1.96 4.21
C ARG A 97 16.36 -1.73 5.34
N ARG A 98 15.96 -0.47 5.59
CA ARG A 98 14.96 -0.14 6.62
C ARG A 98 13.60 -0.78 6.35
N MET A 99 13.14 -0.72 5.11
CA MET A 99 11.86 -1.31 4.69
C MET A 99 11.88 -2.83 4.84
N ARG A 100 13.00 -3.51 4.52
CA ARG A 100 13.17 -4.96 4.74
C ARG A 100 13.19 -5.35 6.22
N ALA A 101 13.71 -4.49 7.08
CA ALA A 101 13.77 -4.74 8.52
C ALA A 101 12.41 -4.56 9.23
N THR A 102 11.43 -3.92 8.59
CA THR A 102 10.09 -3.73 9.14
C THR A 102 9.35 -5.06 9.17
N ARG A 103 9.13 -5.61 10.38
CA ARG A 103 8.43 -6.88 10.58
C ARG A 103 6.92 -6.67 10.60
N SER A 104 6.18 -7.70 10.18
CA SER A 104 4.71 -7.74 10.22
C SER A 104 4.14 -8.04 11.62
N SER A 105 4.97 -8.51 12.56
CA SER A 105 4.58 -8.81 13.93
C SER A 105 5.72 -8.51 14.91
N GLY A 106 5.38 -8.42 16.20
CA GLY A 106 6.36 -8.09 17.25
C GLY A 106 6.84 -6.64 17.14
N SER A 107 5.98 -5.75 16.66
CA SER A 107 6.27 -4.31 16.66
C SER A 107 6.37 -3.77 18.09
N THR A 108 7.04 -2.63 18.26
CA THR A 108 7.13 -1.95 19.57
C THR A 108 5.75 -1.62 20.14
N LEU A 109 4.81 -1.19 19.28
CA LEU A 109 3.42 -0.94 19.63
C LEU A 109 2.71 -2.21 20.12
N GLU A 110 2.88 -3.33 19.40
CA GLU A 110 2.31 -4.62 19.80
C GLU A 110 2.84 -5.06 21.17
N LEU A 111 4.15 -5.00 21.37
CA LEU A 111 4.78 -5.37 22.65
C LEU A 111 4.34 -4.47 23.80
N ALA A 112 4.18 -3.17 23.56
CA ALA A 112 3.69 -2.23 24.57
C ALA A 112 2.22 -2.53 24.93
N MET A 113 1.35 -2.72 23.95
CA MET A 113 -0.05 -3.07 24.19
C MET A 113 -0.20 -4.42 24.89
N ARG A 114 0.66 -5.40 24.57
CA ARG A 114 0.70 -6.69 25.27
C ARG A 114 0.91 -6.52 26.77
N ARG A 115 1.82 -5.62 27.18
CA ARG A 115 2.11 -5.34 28.59
C ARG A 115 0.88 -4.75 29.28
N GLU A 116 0.28 -3.71 28.68
CA GLU A 116 -0.89 -3.03 29.25
C GLU A 116 -2.11 -3.96 29.38
N LEU A 117 -2.40 -4.77 28.35
CA LEU A 117 -3.49 -5.76 28.42
C LEU A 117 -3.25 -6.85 29.47
N THR A 118 -1.99 -7.24 29.67
CA THR A 118 -1.62 -8.22 30.70
C THR A 118 -1.79 -7.64 32.09
N LEU A 119 -1.34 -6.40 32.32
CA LEU A 119 -1.55 -5.66 33.57
C LEU A 119 -3.05 -5.48 33.88
N ALA A 120 -3.88 -5.30 32.86
CA ALA A 120 -5.34 -5.26 32.99
C ALA A 120 -6.00 -6.64 33.29
N GLY A 121 -5.21 -7.70 33.42
CA GLY A 121 -5.68 -9.07 33.74
C GLY A 121 -6.37 -9.77 32.58
N LEU A 122 -6.14 -9.32 31.34
CA LEU A 122 -6.82 -9.87 30.16
C LEU A 122 -5.98 -10.97 29.50
N ARG A 123 -6.65 -12.06 29.12
CA ARG A 123 -6.09 -13.12 28.29
C ARG A 123 -6.67 -13.03 26.88
N TYR A 124 -5.80 -13.10 25.88
CA TYR A 124 -6.11 -12.94 24.46
C TYR A 124 -5.37 -13.97 23.61
N ARG A 125 -5.79 -14.11 22.35
CA ARG A 125 -4.97 -14.72 21.29
C ARG A 125 -4.26 -13.61 20.52
N LEU A 126 -2.98 -13.83 20.23
CA LEU A 126 -2.13 -12.90 19.50
C LEU A 126 -2.13 -13.27 18.01
N GLN A 127 -2.22 -12.28 17.10
CA GLN A 127 -2.14 -12.48 15.64
C GLN A 127 -3.09 -13.59 15.12
N PHE A 128 -4.32 -13.57 15.63
CA PHE A 128 -5.28 -14.64 15.44
C PHE A 128 -6.36 -14.28 14.42
N ARG A 129 -6.85 -15.28 13.69
CA ARG A 129 -7.96 -15.10 12.74
C ARG A 129 -9.28 -15.13 13.51
N PRO A 130 -10.04 -14.03 13.57
CA PRO A 130 -11.32 -14.04 14.28
C PRO A 130 -12.32 -15.00 13.64
N GLU A 131 -12.27 -15.16 12.32
CA GLU A 131 -13.13 -16.07 11.55
C GLU A 131 -12.28 -16.99 10.66
N PRO A 132 -12.65 -18.27 10.45
CA PRO A 132 -11.84 -19.23 9.70
C PRO A 132 -11.67 -18.90 8.21
N ASP A 133 -12.70 -18.32 7.59
CA ASP A 133 -12.77 -17.93 6.18
C ASP A 133 -12.10 -16.58 5.90
N MET A 134 -11.80 -15.80 6.94
CA MET A 134 -11.13 -14.52 6.80
C MET A 134 -9.60 -14.67 6.73
N ARG A 135 -9.00 -13.99 5.76
CA ARG A 135 -7.53 -13.89 5.67
C ARG A 135 -6.94 -12.96 6.73
N HIS A 136 -7.72 -11.97 7.19
CA HIS A 136 -7.29 -10.99 8.17
C HIS A 136 -6.98 -11.65 9.52
N ARG A 137 -5.85 -11.27 10.10
CA ARG A 137 -5.44 -11.60 11.46
C ARG A 137 -5.46 -10.30 12.25
N ALA A 138 -6.18 -10.31 13.37
CA ALA A 138 -6.17 -9.18 14.29
C ALA A 138 -5.04 -9.36 15.31
N ASP A 139 -4.46 -8.26 15.78
CA ASP A 139 -3.35 -8.29 16.73
C ASP A 139 -3.75 -8.97 18.03
N PHE A 140 -4.92 -8.62 18.57
CA PHE A 140 -5.47 -9.25 19.78
C PHE A 140 -6.90 -9.72 19.55
N VAL A 141 -7.18 -10.97 19.92
CA VAL A 141 -8.51 -11.56 19.80
C VAL A 141 -8.99 -12.11 21.14
N PHE A 142 -10.18 -11.69 21.54
CA PHE A 142 -10.94 -12.20 22.67
C PHE A 142 -12.14 -12.99 22.15
N ILE A 143 -11.94 -14.31 21.95
CA ILE A 143 -12.89 -15.19 21.24
C ILE A 143 -14.29 -15.18 21.89
N ARG A 144 -14.39 -15.55 23.18
CA ARG A 144 -15.69 -15.65 23.88
C ARG A 144 -16.51 -14.35 23.86
N PRO A 145 -15.95 -13.18 24.21
CA PRO A 145 -16.69 -11.91 24.14
C PRO A 145 -16.81 -11.34 22.71
N ARG A 146 -16.27 -12.01 21.68
CA ARG A 146 -16.19 -11.53 20.28
C ARG A 146 -15.67 -10.09 20.17
N VAL A 147 -14.51 -9.84 20.77
CA VAL A 147 -13.82 -8.53 20.69
C VAL A 147 -12.46 -8.73 20.03
N ILE A 148 -12.11 -7.87 19.08
CA ILE A 148 -10.74 -7.77 18.56
C ILE A 148 -10.15 -6.39 18.85
N VAL A 149 -8.82 -6.34 18.91
CA VAL A 149 -8.05 -5.09 18.92
C VAL A 149 -7.10 -5.12 17.73
N ASP A 150 -7.21 -4.09 16.89
CA ASP A 150 -6.45 -3.88 15.66
C ASP A 150 -5.52 -2.69 15.87
N LEU A 151 -4.21 -2.93 15.88
CA LEU A 151 -3.18 -1.92 16.09
C LEU A 151 -2.76 -1.31 14.75
N ARG A 152 -2.81 0.02 14.66
CA ARG A 152 -2.50 0.73 13.41
C ARG A 152 -1.34 1.69 13.58
N GLY A 153 -0.27 1.41 12.84
CA GLY A 153 0.80 2.39 12.66
C GLY A 153 0.31 3.58 11.82
N CYS A 154 0.54 4.81 12.29
CA CYS A 154 0.09 6.03 11.61
C CYS A 154 0.60 6.11 10.18
N TYR A 155 1.88 5.79 9.99
CA TYR A 155 2.51 5.79 8.67
C TYR A 155 1.86 4.76 7.74
N TRP A 156 1.72 3.51 8.17
CA TRP A 156 1.29 2.41 7.31
C TRP A 156 -0.20 2.44 6.95
N HIS A 157 -1.03 2.96 7.85
CA HIS A 157 -2.48 3.06 7.67
C HIS A 157 -2.94 4.45 7.21
N GLY A 158 -2.01 5.39 7.03
CA GLY A 158 -2.32 6.72 6.51
C GLY A 158 -3.21 7.53 7.46
N CYS A 159 -2.83 7.62 8.74
CA CYS A 159 -3.48 8.45 9.74
C CYS A 159 -3.58 9.91 9.26
N GLU A 160 -4.77 10.50 9.35
CA GLU A 160 -5.02 11.87 8.87
C GLU A 160 -4.24 12.93 9.65
N ALA A 161 -4.00 12.72 10.95
CA ALA A 161 -3.30 13.67 11.81
C ALA A 161 -1.77 13.55 11.76
N HIS A 162 -1.23 12.34 11.58
CA HIS A 162 0.19 12.05 11.82
C HIS A 162 0.92 11.41 10.64
N CYS A 163 0.22 10.99 9.58
CA CYS A 163 0.90 10.42 8.41
C CYS A 163 1.56 11.52 7.59
N ILE A 164 2.89 11.55 7.62
CA ILE A 164 3.68 12.39 6.72
C ILE A 164 4.00 11.55 5.48
N PRO A 165 3.36 11.81 4.32
CA PRO A 165 3.65 11.06 3.11
C PRO A 165 5.10 11.35 2.67
N PRO A 166 5.84 10.33 2.21
CA PRO A 166 7.20 10.54 1.73
C PRO A 166 7.17 11.39 0.46
N LYS A 167 8.12 12.34 0.35
CA LYS A 167 8.27 13.19 -0.84
C LYS A 167 8.63 12.38 -2.08
N ARG A 168 9.37 11.28 -1.92
CA ARG A 168 9.73 10.36 -3.00
C ARG A 168 8.61 9.36 -3.25
N ASN A 169 8.24 9.16 -4.51
CA ASN A 169 7.17 8.25 -4.95
C ASN A 169 5.80 8.60 -4.34
N ALA A 170 5.55 9.89 -4.09
CA ALA A 170 4.36 10.37 -3.38
C ALA A 170 3.03 9.85 -3.98
N PRO A 171 2.81 9.84 -5.31
CA PRO A 171 1.57 9.31 -5.89
C PRO A 171 1.31 7.84 -5.51
N ARG A 172 2.35 6.99 -5.61
CA ARG A 172 2.26 5.57 -5.24
C ARG A 172 1.96 5.37 -3.75
N TRP A 173 2.54 6.21 -2.89
CA TRP A 173 2.25 6.14 -1.46
C TRP A 173 0.83 6.60 -1.15
N GLN A 174 0.32 7.64 -1.83
CA GLN A 174 -1.06 8.09 -1.70
C GLN A 174 -2.05 6.99 -2.12
N GLU A 175 -1.83 6.34 -3.27
CA GLU A 175 -2.62 5.19 -3.72
C GLU A 175 -2.58 4.05 -2.70
N LYS A 176 -1.40 3.74 -2.17
CA LYS A 176 -1.22 2.70 -1.15
C LYS A 176 -2.00 3.01 0.12
N PHE A 177 -1.95 4.25 0.60
CA PHE A 177 -2.71 4.67 1.79
C PHE A 177 -4.21 4.61 1.54
N ALA A 178 -4.67 5.06 0.36
CA ALA A 178 -6.08 4.97 -0.02
C ALA A 178 -6.56 3.51 -0.06
N HIS A 179 -5.77 2.61 -0.66
CA HIS A 179 -6.06 1.18 -0.70
C HIS A 179 -6.10 0.56 0.70
N ASN A 180 -5.11 0.86 1.54
CA ASN A 180 -5.06 0.37 2.93
C ASN A 180 -6.29 0.83 3.72
N ARG A 181 -6.64 2.12 3.69
CA ARG A 181 -7.85 2.64 4.36
C ARG A 181 -9.12 1.97 3.85
N ALA A 182 -9.26 1.78 2.54
CA ALA A 182 -10.42 1.11 1.96
C ALA A 182 -10.52 -0.36 2.42
N ARG A 183 -9.40 -1.08 2.41
CA ARG A 183 -9.31 -2.46 2.90
C ARG A 183 -9.65 -2.55 4.39
N ASP A 184 -9.11 -1.65 5.21
CA ASP A 184 -9.31 -1.64 6.66
C ASP A 184 -10.78 -1.35 7.01
N ARG A 185 -11.43 -0.40 6.31
CA ARG A 185 -12.88 -0.16 6.45
C ARG A 185 -13.72 -1.39 6.10
N ARG A 186 -13.36 -2.10 5.03
CA ARG A 186 -14.06 -3.33 4.62
C ARG A 186 -13.93 -4.42 5.69
N ILE A 187 -12.74 -4.62 6.23
CA ILE A 187 -12.49 -5.61 7.30
C ILE A 187 -13.30 -5.27 8.55
N VAL A 188 -13.29 -4.01 8.98
CA VAL A 188 -14.09 -3.57 10.14
C VAL A 188 -15.57 -3.88 9.92
N LYS A 189 -16.13 -3.45 8.78
CA LYS A 189 -17.54 -3.66 8.44
C LYS A 189 -17.92 -5.15 8.39
N GLU A 190 -17.06 -5.99 7.83
CA GLU A 190 -17.29 -7.43 7.75
C GLU A 190 -17.24 -8.11 9.13
N LEU A 191 -16.33 -7.69 10.01
CA LEU A 191 -16.26 -8.22 11.37
C LEU A 191 -17.46 -7.79 12.21
N GLU A 192 -17.86 -6.53 12.09
CA GLU A 192 -19.02 -5.98 12.79
C GLU A 192 -20.32 -6.65 12.34
N SER A 193 -20.49 -6.91 11.03
CA SER A 193 -21.67 -7.63 10.53
C SER A 193 -21.75 -9.07 11.04
N ARG A 194 -20.60 -9.68 11.35
CA ARG A 194 -20.48 -10.99 12.00
C ARG A 194 -20.56 -10.90 13.53
N GLY A 195 -20.92 -9.76 14.10
CA GLY A 195 -21.13 -9.60 15.55
C GLY A 195 -19.85 -9.52 16.36
N TRP A 196 -18.70 -9.24 15.74
CA TRP A 196 -17.50 -8.82 16.46
C TRP A 196 -17.59 -7.35 16.82
N THR A 197 -16.90 -6.96 17.90
CA THR A 197 -16.56 -5.55 18.10
C THR A 197 -15.09 -5.35 17.84
N VAL A 198 -14.81 -4.38 16.99
CA VAL A 198 -13.48 -3.99 16.59
C VAL A 198 -13.08 -2.75 17.36
N ILE A 199 -11.96 -2.83 18.08
CA ILE A 199 -11.34 -1.68 18.72
C ILE A 199 -10.07 -1.37 17.93
N VAL A 200 -10.04 -0.22 17.27
CA VAL A 200 -8.85 0.26 16.58
C VAL A 200 -8.04 1.10 17.56
N VAL A 201 -6.75 0.81 17.67
CA VAL A 201 -5.81 1.60 18.47
C VAL A 201 -4.68 2.05 17.56
N TRP A 202 -4.48 3.35 17.45
CA TRP A 202 -3.40 3.94 16.67
C TRP A 202 -2.09 4.00 17.46
N GLU A 203 -0.95 4.06 16.76
CA GLU A 203 0.36 4.17 17.43
C GLU A 203 0.51 5.44 18.28
N HIS A 204 -0.30 6.47 18.00
CA HIS A 204 -0.30 7.74 18.73
C HIS A 204 -1.28 7.76 19.91
N ASP A 205 -2.07 6.69 20.10
CA ASP A 205 -2.99 6.62 21.22
C ASP A 205 -2.25 6.35 22.52
N ASP A 206 -2.77 6.86 23.64
CA ASP A 206 -2.34 6.45 24.96
C ASP A 206 -2.74 4.99 25.21
N LEU A 207 -1.75 4.11 25.28
CA LEU A 207 -1.98 2.67 25.43
C LEU A 207 -2.59 2.28 26.77
N ARG A 208 -2.37 3.04 27.84
CA ARG A 208 -3.00 2.78 29.15
C ARG A 208 -4.49 3.07 29.06
N VAL A 209 -4.84 4.20 28.44
CA VAL A 209 -6.24 4.56 28.20
C VAL A 209 -6.89 3.54 27.27
N ALA A 210 -6.25 3.19 26.16
CA ALA A 210 -6.74 2.19 25.21
C ALA A 210 -6.97 0.82 25.89
N ALA A 211 -6.00 0.34 26.67
CA ALA A 211 -6.13 -0.92 27.40
C ALA A 211 -7.28 -0.88 28.43
N SER A 212 -7.50 0.25 29.10
CA SER A 212 -8.64 0.42 30.02
C SER A 212 -9.99 0.29 29.28
N VAL A 213 -10.09 0.86 28.07
CA VAL A 213 -11.28 0.77 27.21
C VAL A 213 -11.50 -0.67 26.77
N VAL A 214 -10.45 -1.34 26.28
CA VAL A 214 -10.51 -2.75 25.88
C VAL A 214 -10.98 -3.61 27.06
N ALA A 215 -10.41 -3.42 28.25
CA ALA A 215 -10.79 -4.17 29.44
C ALA A 215 -12.26 -4.00 29.79
N ARG A 216 -12.76 -2.77 29.76
CA ARG A 216 -14.17 -2.46 30.00
C ARG A 216 -15.09 -3.17 29.00
N VAL A 217 -14.80 -3.05 27.71
CA VAL A 217 -15.59 -3.66 26.64
C VAL A 217 -15.59 -5.18 26.75
N VAL A 218 -14.42 -5.80 26.95
CA VAL A 218 -14.26 -7.25 27.10
C VAL A 218 -15.04 -7.78 28.31
N ARG A 219 -14.93 -7.13 29.46
CA ARG A 219 -15.65 -7.53 30.69
C ARG A 219 -17.17 -7.41 30.49
N ASN A 220 -17.66 -6.29 29.97
CA ASN A 220 -19.08 -6.09 29.70
C ASN A 220 -19.66 -7.14 28.74
N ARG A 221 -18.91 -7.48 27.69
CA ARG A 221 -19.31 -8.53 26.74
C ARG A 221 -19.33 -9.92 27.35
N ARG A 222 -18.38 -10.25 28.23
CA ARG A 222 -18.38 -11.52 28.97
C ARG A 222 -19.61 -11.64 29.87
N THR A 223 -19.96 -10.60 30.63
CA THR A 223 -21.15 -10.60 31.48
C THR A 223 -22.42 -10.77 30.66
N ARG A 224 -22.57 -10.04 29.55
CA ARG A 224 -23.72 -10.19 28.64
C ARG A 224 -23.83 -11.59 28.04
N ALA A 225 -22.70 -12.23 27.72
CA ALA A 225 -22.70 -13.60 27.22
C ALA A 225 -23.10 -14.62 28.29
N ALA A 226 -22.63 -14.44 29.53
CA ALA A 226 -23.00 -15.29 30.66
C ALA A 226 -24.51 -15.23 30.96
N ASN A 227 -25.08 -14.02 30.99
CA ASN A 227 -26.51 -13.82 31.29
C ASN A 227 -27.45 -14.41 30.22
N ARG A 228 -27.04 -14.47 28.95
CA ARG A 228 -27.82 -15.16 27.90
C ARG A 228 -27.85 -16.68 28.08
N GLY A 229 -26.81 -17.26 28.69
CA GLY A 229 -26.70 -18.69 28.93
C GLY A 229 -27.42 -19.18 30.19
N SER A 230 -27.79 -18.29 31.11
CA SER A 230 -28.60 -18.64 32.30
C SER A 230 -30.10 -18.60 31.99
N GLY A 231 -30.58 -17.57 31.27
CA GLY A 231 -32.01 -17.44 30.94
C GLY A 231 -32.57 -18.53 30.01
N ARG A 232 -31.73 -19.19 29.21
CA ARG A 232 -32.16 -20.29 28.32
C ARG A 232 -32.38 -21.63 29.05
N ARG A 233 -31.91 -21.77 30.29
CA ARG A 233 -32.07 -22.99 31.09
C ARG A 233 -33.38 -23.03 31.89
N SER A 234 -34.01 -21.89 32.18
CA SER A 234 -35.27 -21.86 32.93
C SER A 234 -36.52 -22.06 32.06
N SER A 235 -36.38 -22.18 30.74
CA SER A 235 -37.50 -22.27 29.78
C SER A 235 -37.87 -23.71 29.38
N PHE A 236 -37.18 -24.72 29.93
CA PHE A 236 -37.38 -26.14 29.61
C PHE A 236 -37.97 -26.95 30.78
N GLU A 237 -38.41 -26.30 31.85
CA GLU A 237 -39.02 -26.93 33.05
C GLU A 237 -40.49 -26.53 33.27
N ALA A 238 -41.24 -26.17 32.23
CA ALA A 238 -42.66 -25.85 32.30
C ALA A 238 -43.50 -26.71 31.36
#